data_AF-A0AAW2ZQG5-F1
#
_entry.id   AF-A0AAW2ZQG5-F1
#
_cell.length_a   1.000
_cell.length_b   1.000
_cell.length_c   1.000
_cell.angle_alpha   90.00
_cell.angle_beta   90.00
_cell.angle_gamma   90.00
#
_symmetry.space_group_name_H-M   'P 1'
#
loop_
_entity.id
_entity.type
_entity.pdbx_description
1 polymer ?
#
loop_
_entity_poly.entity_id
_entity_poly.type
_entity_poly.pdbx_seq_one_letter_code
_entity_poly.pdbx_strand_id
1 'polypeptide(L)'
;MEIFEHVYLGNRHDASNASLLKLLRIGHVLNVTDDLKNYFHKMNEVEQKVVRRIAGDNETGSETITLNSQEDDASIVLEGLGLGVPSRHPQEEIGIEFDQEDGPSDVLPTNLTSPEKKMSDNSLSQINTELVKFDRIIEYKRISIVDSMEHDIKRFFPEGIEFISSAVAQNSNVIIHCREGRSRSVSLLIAYAMNKLGWSLKQTFDHVQTLTNNHTRINDGFKRQLMEYEIELMMSRRAVANVEGVANIDETEVL
;
A
#
# COMPACT_ATOMS: atom_id res chain seq x y z
N MET A 1 5.01 1.81 10.07
CA MET A 1 5.63 1.11 11.21
C MET A 1 4.59 0.21 11.85
N GLU A 2 4.91 -1.04 12.17
CA GLU A 2 4.00 -1.91 12.93
C GLU A 2 4.01 -1.50 14.40
N ILE A 3 2.83 -1.31 15.00
CA ILE A 3 2.69 -0.93 16.42
C ILE A 3 2.14 -2.08 17.24
N PHE A 4 1.13 -2.76 16.69
CA PHE A 4 0.56 -3.99 17.21
C PHE A 4 0.42 -4.97 16.05
N GLU A 5 0.21 -6.24 16.37
CA GLU A 5 -0.05 -7.27 15.37
C GLU A 5 -1.17 -6.82 14.42
N HIS A 6 -0.89 -6.86 13.11
CA HIS A 6 -1.76 -6.37 12.03
C HIS A 6 -2.05 -4.86 12.00
N VAL A 7 -1.57 -4.05 12.95
CA VAL A 7 -1.88 -2.61 13.05
C VAL A 7 -0.63 -1.76 12.84
N TYR A 8 -0.63 -1.03 11.72
CA TYR A 8 0.45 -0.17 11.29
C TYR A 8 0.08 1.31 11.47
N LEU A 9 1.05 2.11 11.90
CA LEU A 9 0.99 3.56 11.90
C LEU A 9 1.82 4.11 10.73
N GLY A 10 1.27 5.09 10.01
CA GLY A 10 1.95 5.72 8.87
C GLY A 10 1.66 7.20 8.69
N ASN A 11 2.39 7.79 7.75
CA ASN A 11 2.21 9.15 7.23
C ASN A 11 1.71 9.12 5.78
N ARG A 12 1.61 10.30 5.14
CA ARG A 12 1.13 10.42 3.74
C ARG A 12 1.98 9.64 2.73
N HIS A 13 3.30 9.60 2.93
CA HIS A 13 4.25 8.95 2.02
C HIS A 13 4.11 7.43 2.11
N ASP A 14 3.91 6.91 3.32
CA ASP A 14 3.66 5.49 3.53
C ASP A 14 2.35 5.07 2.84
N ALA A 15 1.29 5.87 3.01
CA ALA A 15 -0.02 5.60 2.41
C ALA A 15 -0.08 5.76 0.89
N SER A 16 0.86 6.50 0.30
CA SER A 16 0.97 6.69 -1.15
C SER A 16 1.97 5.74 -1.81
N ASN A 17 2.59 4.83 -1.06
CA ASN A 17 3.63 3.93 -1.56
C ASN A 17 3.04 2.53 -1.80
N ALA A 18 2.65 2.23 -3.04
CA ALA A 18 2.05 0.95 -3.43
C ALA A 18 2.95 -0.25 -3.06
N SER A 19 4.25 -0.15 -3.35
CA SER A 19 5.21 -1.22 -3.06
C SER A 19 5.31 -1.50 -1.56
N LEU A 20 5.29 -0.47 -0.71
CA LEU A 20 5.27 -0.62 0.74
C LEU A 20 3.96 -1.28 1.20
N LEU A 21 2.81 -0.79 0.74
CA LEU A 21 1.51 -1.35 1.11
C LEU A 21 1.41 -2.84 0.72
N LYS A 22 1.92 -3.19 -0.45
CA LYS A 22 1.99 -4.57 -0.93
C LYS A 22 2.95 -5.43 -0.12
N LEU A 23 4.16 -4.94 0.15
CA LEU A 23 5.16 -5.63 0.96
C LEU A 23 4.63 -5.93 2.36
N LEU A 24 3.95 -4.95 2.97
CA LEU A 24 3.29 -5.09 4.26
C LEU A 24 1.93 -5.80 4.17
N ARG A 25 1.52 -6.25 2.98
CA ARG A 25 0.24 -6.94 2.73
C ARG A 25 -0.97 -6.21 3.30
N ILE A 26 -0.96 -4.87 3.25
CA ILE A 26 -2.04 -4.01 3.72
C ILE A 26 -3.31 -4.32 2.94
N GLY A 27 -4.37 -4.70 3.66
CA GLY A 27 -5.71 -4.86 3.11
C GLY A 27 -6.66 -3.72 3.46
N HIS A 28 -6.33 -2.92 4.49
CA HIS A 28 -7.17 -1.84 4.97
C HIS A 28 -6.36 -0.55 5.18
N VAL A 29 -6.90 0.59 4.76
CA VAL A 29 -6.29 1.90 4.98
C VAL A 29 -7.29 2.83 5.66
N LEU A 30 -6.94 3.27 6.87
CA LEU A 30 -7.67 4.30 7.61
C LEU A 30 -6.99 5.66 7.40
N ASN A 31 -7.62 6.50 6.58
CA ASN A 31 -7.18 7.86 6.28
C ASN A 31 -7.81 8.86 7.25
N VAL A 32 -7.01 9.38 8.17
CA VAL A 32 -7.45 10.27 9.25
C VAL A 32 -7.23 11.74 8.88
N THR A 33 -7.57 12.12 7.64
CA THR A 33 -7.41 13.48 7.13
C THR A 33 -8.64 13.96 6.38
N ASP A 34 -8.86 15.27 6.46
CA ASP A 34 -9.84 16.02 5.70
C ASP A 34 -9.41 16.29 4.25
N ASP A 35 -8.10 16.29 3.98
CA ASP A 35 -7.52 16.86 2.76
C ASP A 35 -6.79 15.87 1.84
N LEU A 36 -6.22 14.77 2.35
CA LEU A 36 -5.45 13.84 1.51
C LEU A 36 -6.35 12.83 0.83
N LYS A 37 -6.20 12.59 -0.48
CA LYS A 37 -6.95 11.54 -1.21
C LYS A 37 -6.66 10.11 -0.69
N ASN A 38 -7.55 9.17 -1.01
CA ASN A 38 -7.28 7.74 -0.86
C ASN A 38 -6.51 7.29 -2.12
N TYR A 39 -5.23 6.97 -1.99
CA TYR A 39 -4.31 6.85 -3.12
C TYR A 39 -4.63 5.71 -4.09
N PHE A 40 -5.10 4.56 -3.58
CA PHE A 40 -5.34 3.34 -4.38
C PHE A 40 -6.80 2.86 -4.31
N HIS A 41 -7.74 3.78 -4.02
CA HIS A 41 -9.16 3.44 -3.93
C HIS A 41 -9.66 2.92 -5.28
N LYS A 42 -10.10 1.65 -5.32
CA LYS A 42 -10.60 0.93 -6.51
C LYS A 42 -9.53 0.57 -7.56
N MET A 43 -8.25 0.49 -7.20
CA MET A 43 -7.26 -0.05 -8.12
C MET A 43 -7.29 -1.58 -8.12
N ASN A 44 -7.59 -2.16 -9.29
CA ASN A 44 -7.25 -3.54 -9.61
C ASN A 44 -5.86 -3.49 -10.24
N GLU A 45 -4.79 -3.62 -9.45
CA GLU A 45 -3.45 -3.70 -10.02
C GLU A 45 -3.23 -5.10 -10.61
N VAL A 46 -3.22 -5.18 -11.94
CA VAL A 46 -2.70 -6.34 -12.66
C VAL A 46 -1.20 -6.21 -12.70
N GLU A 47 -0.50 -6.87 -11.79
CA GLU A 47 0.96 -6.97 -11.89
C GLU A 47 1.39 -8.02 -12.91
N GLN A 48 2.29 -7.63 -13.80
CA GLN A 48 2.99 -8.54 -14.71
C GLN A 48 4.28 -9.02 -14.05
N LYS A 49 4.28 -10.27 -13.58
CA LYS A 49 5.51 -10.94 -13.12
C LYS A 49 6.20 -11.55 -14.34
N VAL A 50 7.42 -11.09 -14.65
CA VAL A 50 8.25 -11.70 -15.70
C VAL A 50 9.18 -12.71 -15.02
N VAL A 51 8.98 -14.00 -15.29
CA VAL A 51 9.85 -15.08 -14.77
C VAL A 51 10.79 -15.49 -15.87
N ARG A 52 12.10 -15.30 -15.68
CA ARG A 52 13.12 -15.82 -16.59
C ARG A 52 13.52 -17.22 -16.11
N ARG A 53 13.10 -18.25 -16.85
CA ARG A 53 13.67 -19.60 -16.70
C ARG A 53 14.80 -19.75 -17.71
N ILE A 54 16.03 -19.90 -17.22
CA ILE A 54 17.17 -20.24 -18.07
C ILE A 54 17.03 -21.73 -18.37
N ALA A 55 16.66 -22.08 -19.60
CA ALA A 55 16.70 -23.45 -20.08
C ALA A 55 18.16 -23.75 -20.46
N GLY A 56 18.89 -24.40 -19.56
CA GLY A 56 20.28 -24.76 -19.79
C GLY A 56 20.91 -25.30 -18.51
N ASP A 57 20.96 -26.63 -18.45
CA ASP A 57 21.71 -27.47 -17.54
C ASP A 57 21.21 -27.57 -16.08
N ASN A 58 21.27 -28.80 -15.58
CA ASN A 58 20.75 -29.23 -14.29
C ASN A 58 21.32 -28.40 -13.13
N GLU A 59 20.68 -27.28 -12.77
CA GLU A 59 20.66 -26.74 -11.42
C GLU A 59 19.60 -25.62 -11.33
N THR A 60 18.81 -25.69 -10.27
CA THR A 60 17.64 -24.84 -10.00
C THR A 60 18.04 -23.38 -9.75
N GLY A 61 18.12 -22.57 -10.80
CA GLY A 61 18.28 -21.11 -10.70
C GLY A 61 17.12 -20.38 -11.36
N SER A 62 16.17 -19.87 -10.58
CA SER A 62 15.14 -18.94 -11.06
C SER A 62 15.48 -17.54 -10.56
N GLU A 63 15.89 -16.65 -11.46
CA GLU A 63 15.97 -15.22 -11.14
C GLU A 63 14.60 -14.57 -11.32
N THR A 64 14.13 -13.89 -10.26
CA THR A 64 12.87 -13.14 -10.28
C THR A 64 13.19 -11.66 -10.45
N ILE A 65 12.80 -11.08 -11.59
CA ILE A 65 12.91 -9.65 -11.82
C ILE A 65 11.51 -9.05 -11.65
N THR A 66 11.37 -8.12 -10.70
CA THR A 66 10.10 -7.41 -10.46
C THR A 66 10.18 -6.07 -11.18
N LEU A 67 9.30 -5.86 -12.17
CA LEU A 67 9.20 -4.58 -12.86
C LEU A 67 7.96 -3.84 -12.33
N ASN A 68 8.18 -2.69 -11.70
CA ASN A 68 7.10 -1.80 -11.28
C ASN A 68 6.68 -0.96 -12.50
N SER A 69 5.40 -0.99 -12.87
CA SER A 69 4.84 -0.18 -13.96
C SER A 69 4.65 1.30 -13.57
N GLN A 70 5.58 1.87 -12.81
CA GLN A 70 5.56 3.28 -12.38
C GLN A 70 6.72 4.11 -12.93
N GLU A 71 7.46 3.59 -13.91
CA GLU A 71 8.37 4.42 -14.70
C GLU A 71 7.72 4.70 -16.04
N ASP A 72 7.59 5.99 -16.36
CA ASP A 72 7.43 6.43 -17.74
C ASP A 72 8.49 5.67 -18.59
N ASP A 73 8.01 4.99 -19.63
CA ASP A 73 8.77 4.20 -20.62
C ASP A 73 9.25 2.79 -20.23
N ALA A 74 8.36 1.80 -20.44
CA ALA A 74 8.73 0.39 -20.65
C ALA A 74 9.80 0.18 -21.76
N SER A 75 10.01 1.19 -22.61
CA SER A 75 11.05 1.24 -23.65
C SER A 75 12.47 1.34 -23.08
N ILE A 76 12.67 2.07 -21.98
CA ILE A 76 13.99 2.33 -21.38
C ILE A 76 14.55 1.06 -20.71
N VAL A 77 13.66 0.23 -20.14
CA VAL A 77 14.04 -1.00 -19.43
C VAL A 77 14.48 -2.11 -20.41
N LEU A 78 13.93 -2.13 -21.63
CA LEU A 78 14.31 -3.10 -22.67
C LEU A 78 15.69 -2.77 -23.29
N GLU A 79 16.01 -1.49 -23.47
CA GLU A 79 17.32 -1.05 -23.93
C GLU A 79 18.44 -1.37 -22.92
N GLY A 80 18.17 -1.23 -21.62
CA GLY A 80 19.12 -1.58 -20.55
C GLY A 80 19.47 -3.07 -20.45
N LEU A 81 18.68 -3.95 -21.11
CA LEU A 81 18.88 -5.40 -21.14
C LEU A 81 19.52 -5.90 -22.44
N GLY A 82 19.93 -5.00 -23.35
CA GLY A 82 20.59 -5.36 -24.61
C GLY A 82 19.67 -6.01 -25.64
N LEU A 83 18.35 -5.85 -25.51
CA LEU A 83 17.35 -6.35 -26.45
C LEU A 83 16.89 -5.19 -27.34
N GLY A 84 17.33 -5.19 -28.60
CA GLY A 84 16.99 -4.15 -29.57
C GLY A 84 15.47 -4.06 -29.81
N VAL A 85 14.93 -2.84 -29.71
CA VAL A 85 13.54 -2.56 -30.07
C VAL A 85 13.41 -2.59 -31.59
N PRO A 86 12.38 -3.23 -32.19
CA PRO A 86 12.13 -3.10 -33.61
C PRO A 86 11.74 -1.65 -33.90
N SER A 87 12.50 -0.99 -34.79
CA SER A 87 12.20 0.36 -35.28
C SER A 87 10.78 0.38 -35.85
N ARG A 88 9.86 1.09 -35.17
CA ARG A 88 8.55 1.41 -35.74
C ARG A 88 8.76 2.55 -36.74
N HIS A 89 9.03 2.21 -37.99
CA HIS A 89 8.65 3.09 -39.09
C HIS A 89 7.11 3.05 -39.22
N PRO A 90 6.43 4.20 -39.25
CA PRO A 90 5.01 4.26 -39.56
C PRO A 90 4.82 4.25 -41.08
N GLN A 91 4.19 3.20 -41.60
CA GLN A 91 3.56 3.21 -42.93
C GLN A 91 2.24 2.44 -42.85
N GLU A 92 1.12 3.17 -42.92
CA GLU A 92 0.08 3.00 -43.95
C GLU A 92 -0.91 4.17 -43.84
N GLU A 93 -0.93 4.96 -44.91
CA GLU A 93 -1.84 6.08 -45.16
C GLU A 93 -3.23 5.58 -45.57
N ILE A 94 -4.26 6.32 -45.16
CA ILE A 94 -5.48 6.48 -45.96
C ILE A 94 -5.49 7.94 -46.42
N GLY A 95 -5.42 8.13 -47.74
CA GLY A 95 -5.02 9.38 -48.37
C GLY A 95 -6.12 10.41 -48.58
N ILE A 96 -5.67 11.59 -49.00
CA ILE A 96 -6.40 12.54 -49.85
C ILE A 96 -5.36 13.25 -50.73
N GLU A 97 -5.62 13.28 -52.04
CA GLU A 97 -4.81 13.82 -53.15
C GLU A 97 -4.38 15.28 -52.97
N PHE A 98 -3.24 15.66 -53.56
CA PHE A 98 -3.09 16.84 -54.44
C PHE A 98 -1.82 16.72 -55.33
N ASP A 99 -1.92 17.32 -56.51
CA ASP A 99 -1.16 17.08 -57.75
C ASP A 99 0.26 17.70 -57.89
N GLN A 100 1.00 17.12 -58.86
CA GLN A 100 1.94 17.71 -59.85
C GLN A 100 3.49 17.72 -59.66
N GLU A 101 4.15 16.95 -60.58
CA GLU A 101 5.39 17.19 -61.40
C GLU A 101 6.77 17.34 -60.70
N ASP A 102 7.94 16.88 -61.19
CA ASP A 102 8.46 16.41 -62.49
C ASP A 102 9.90 15.79 -62.32
N GLY A 103 10.28 14.75 -63.11
CA GLY A 103 11.65 14.51 -63.67
C GLY A 103 12.76 13.68 -62.93
N PRO A 104 13.72 13.01 -63.65
CA PRO A 104 14.29 11.70 -63.26
C PRO A 104 15.85 11.56 -63.16
N SER A 105 16.33 10.30 -63.02
CA SER A 105 17.71 9.72 -63.23
C SER A 105 18.73 9.85 -62.06
N ASP A 106 19.61 8.90 -61.67
CA ASP A 106 20.19 7.72 -62.33
C ASP A 106 21.19 6.96 -61.37
N VAL A 107 21.42 5.65 -61.62
CA VAL A 107 22.70 4.88 -61.48
C VAL A 107 23.17 4.26 -60.12
N LEU A 108 23.17 2.91 -60.08
CA LEU A 108 24.07 1.99 -59.32
C LEU A 108 25.49 2.00 -59.94
N PRO A 109 26.65 1.60 -59.31
CA PRO A 109 26.85 0.19 -58.87
C PRO A 109 27.99 -0.18 -57.85
N THR A 110 27.98 -1.45 -57.37
CA THR A 110 29.14 -2.41 -57.17
C THR A 110 30.28 -2.12 -56.17
N ASN A 111 30.99 -3.04 -55.47
CA ASN A 111 30.99 -4.50 -55.21
C ASN A 111 32.11 -4.81 -54.16
N LEU A 112 32.05 -6.01 -53.53
CA LEU A 112 33.17 -6.83 -52.98
C LEU A 112 33.88 -6.31 -51.70
N THR A 113 33.93 -7.06 -50.58
CA THR A 113 34.70 -8.31 -50.40
C THR A 113 34.09 -9.30 -49.39
N SER A 114 34.11 -10.60 -49.75
CA SER A 114 33.81 -11.80 -48.93
C SER A 114 34.98 -12.15 -47.97
N PRO A 115 35.02 -13.34 -47.30
CA PRO A 115 34.00 -14.11 -46.54
C PRO A 115 34.53 -14.58 -45.16
N GLU A 116 33.69 -14.84 -44.14
CA GLU A 116 34.03 -15.85 -43.12
C GLU A 116 32.82 -16.38 -42.29
N LYS A 117 32.60 -17.69 -42.45
CA LYS A 117 32.15 -18.73 -41.49
C LYS A 117 30.88 -18.56 -40.62
N LYS A 118 29.96 -19.52 -40.88
CA LYS A 118 28.94 -20.13 -40.01
C LYS A 118 29.25 -20.10 -38.50
N MET A 119 28.26 -19.70 -37.71
CA MET A 119 27.84 -20.44 -36.52
C MET A 119 26.36 -20.15 -36.22
N SER A 120 25.54 -21.17 -36.42
CA SER A 120 24.19 -21.28 -35.90
C SER A 120 24.28 -21.63 -34.42
N ASP A 121 23.86 -20.72 -33.54
CA ASP A 121 23.21 -21.04 -32.26
C ASP A 121 23.04 -19.72 -31.50
N ASN A 122 21.79 -19.34 -31.23
CA ASN A 122 21.39 -19.28 -29.83
C ASN A 122 19.87 -19.34 -29.75
N SER A 123 19.40 -20.42 -29.12
CA SER A 123 18.04 -20.62 -28.67
C SER A 123 17.49 -19.34 -28.05
N LEU A 124 16.47 -18.75 -28.69
CA LEU A 124 15.63 -17.75 -28.03
C LEU A 124 15.03 -18.44 -26.81
N SER A 125 15.59 -18.18 -25.63
CA SER A 125 15.05 -18.63 -24.36
C SER A 125 13.60 -18.20 -24.31
N GLN A 126 12.67 -19.15 -24.37
CA GLN A 126 11.23 -18.87 -24.30
C GLN A 126 10.94 -18.21 -22.95
N ILE A 127 10.74 -16.90 -22.96
CA ILE A 127 10.29 -16.15 -21.79
C ILE A 127 8.79 -16.42 -21.66
N ASN A 128 8.40 -17.27 -20.71
CA ASN A 128 7.00 -17.46 -20.35
C ASN A 128 6.65 -16.45 -19.24
N THR A 129 5.86 -15.44 -19.61
CA THR A 129 5.31 -14.45 -18.67
C THR A 129 4.09 -15.02 -17.96
N GLU A 130 4.26 -15.48 -16.72
CA GLU A 130 3.12 -15.79 -15.85
C GLU A 130 2.64 -14.51 -15.15
N LEU A 131 1.52 -13.94 -15.61
CA LEU A 131 0.79 -12.87 -14.94
C LEU A 131 0.33 -13.33 -13.55
N VAL A 132 1.09 -13.05 -12.50
CA VAL A 132 0.64 -13.25 -11.12
C VAL A 132 -0.21 -12.05 -10.73
N LYS A 133 -1.52 -12.19 -10.94
CA LYS A 133 -2.51 -11.17 -10.62
C LYS A 133 -2.65 -11.04 -9.10
N PHE A 134 -2.05 -10.02 -8.50
CA PHE A 134 -2.35 -9.63 -7.11
C PHE A 134 -3.55 -8.68 -7.09
N ASP A 135 -4.75 -9.21 -7.36
CA ASP A 135 -6.01 -8.48 -7.17
C ASP A 135 -6.32 -8.35 -5.66
N ARG A 136 -5.51 -7.62 -4.89
CA ARG A 136 -5.89 -7.25 -3.52
C ARG A 136 -6.48 -5.85 -3.51
N ILE A 137 -7.80 -5.80 -3.54
CA ILE A 137 -8.56 -4.57 -3.33
C ILE A 137 -8.28 -4.10 -1.90
N ILE A 138 -7.71 -2.91 -1.75
CA ILE A 138 -7.54 -2.26 -0.45
C ILE A 138 -8.87 -1.62 -0.07
N GLU A 139 -9.39 -1.98 1.10
CA GLU A 139 -10.53 -1.31 1.70
C GLU A 139 -10.08 0.02 2.33
N TYR A 140 -10.77 1.10 1.97
CA TYR A 140 -10.46 2.43 2.48
C TYR A 140 -11.58 2.96 3.34
N LYS A 141 -11.21 3.58 4.46
CA LYS A 141 -12.09 4.46 5.22
C LYS A 141 -11.44 5.80 5.46
N ARG A 142 -12.18 6.88 5.18
CA ARG A 142 -11.76 8.24 5.54
C ARG A 142 -12.54 8.67 6.78
N ILE A 143 -11.81 9.17 7.77
CA ILE A 143 -12.37 9.96 8.87
C ILE A 143 -11.79 11.37 8.75
N SER A 144 -12.64 12.32 8.41
CA SER A 144 -12.26 13.70 8.10
C SER A 144 -11.96 14.50 9.36
N ILE A 145 -10.70 14.47 9.82
CA ILE A 145 -10.24 15.19 11.02
C ILE A 145 -9.20 16.24 10.67
N VAL A 146 -9.45 17.46 11.15
CA VAL A 146 -8.50 18.59 11.13
C VAL A 146 -7.60 18.49 12.36
N ASP A 147 -6.28 18.69 12.20
CA ASP A 147 -5.33 18.65 13.31
C ASP A 147 -5.31 19.97 14.08
N SER A 148 -6.39 20.26 14.80
CA SER A 148 -6.54 21.46 15.62
C SER A 148 -7.02 21.08 17.02
N MET A 149 -6.69 21.90 18.02
CA MET A 149 -7.04 21.64 19.42
C MET A 149 -8.55 21.76 19.67
N GLU A 150 -9.26 22.45 18.78
CA GLU A 150 -10.69 22.70 18.81
C GLU A 150 -11.49 21.57 18.16
N HIS A 151 -10.85 20.71 17.36
CA HIS A 151 -11.54 19.63 16.68
C HIS A 151 -11.90 18.52 17.68
N ASP A 152 -13.18 18.17 17.76
CA ASP A 152 -13.65 17.02 18.52
C ASP A 152 -13.28 15.74 17.75
N ILE A 153 -12.16 15.12 18.15
CA ILE A 153 -11.69 13.84 17.60
C ILE A 153 -12.37 12.66 18.31
N LYS A 154 -12.77 12.82 19.58
CA LYS A 154 -13.34 11.76 20.41
C LYS A 154 -14.60 11.17 19.80
N ARG A 155 -15.46 12.00 19.20
CA ARG A 155 -16.67 11.52 18.48
C ARG A 155 -16.40 10.51 17.37
N PHE A 156 -15.18 10.49 16.81
CA PHE A 156 -14.80 9.55 15.75
C PHE A 156 -14.13 8.28 16.27
N PHE A 157 -13.87 8.17 17.57
CA PHE A 157 -13.23 6.99 18.15
C PHE A 157 -14.04 5.71 17.87
N PRO A 158 -15.36 5.64 18.11
CA PRO A 158 -16.11 4.41 17.83
C PRO A 158 -15.96 3.95 16.37
N GLU A 159 -16.08 4.89 15.43
CA GLU A 159 -16.00 4.64 14.00
C GLU A 159 -14.61 4.13 13.56
N GLY A 160 -13.54 4.76 14.07
CA GLY A 160 -12.16 4.37 13.76
C GLY A 160 -11.79 3.03 14.39
N ILE A 161 -12.21 2.81 15.64
CA ILE A 161 -11.97 1.58 16.38
C ILE A 161 -12.64 0.39 15.69
N GLU A 162 -13.90 0.54 15.27
CA GLU A 162 -14.64 -0.50 14.56
C GLU A 162 -13.93 -0.91 13.26
N PHE A 163 -13.44 0.06 12.49
CA PHE A 163 -12.72 -0.22 11.25
C PHE A 163 -11.42 -0.99 11.50
N ILE A 164 -10.61 -0.55 12.48
CA ILE A 164 -9.37 -1.23 12.85
C ILE A 164 -9.67 -2.64 13.36
N SER A 165 -10.64 -2.80 14.26
CA SER A 165 -11.05 -4.10 14.78
C SER A 165 -11.55 -5.04 13.69
N SER A 166 -12.31 -4.54 12.72
CA SER A 166 -12.82 -5.35 11.61
C SER A 166 -11.68 -5.87 10.73
N ALA A 167 -10.67 -5.04 10.45
CA ALA A 167 -9.49 -5.45 9.70
C ALA A 167 -8.70 -6.54 10.44
N VAL A 168 -8.45 -6.33 11.74
CA VAL A 168 -7.73 -7.29 12.59
C VAL A 168 -8.50 -8.61 12.70
N ALA A 169 -9.82 -8.57 12.88
CA ALA A 169 -10.67 -9.77 12.92
C ALA A 169 -10.67 -10.57 11.61
N GLN A 170 -10.43 -9.90 10.48
CA GLN A 170 -10.26 -10.52 9.16
C GLN A 170 -8.83 -11.03 8.92
N ASN A 171 -7.94 -10.96 9.92
CA ASN A 171 -6.51 -11.29 9.78
C ASN A 171 -5.84 -10.46 8.67
N SER A 172 -6.25 -9.19 8.55
CA SER A 172 -5.86 -8.28 7.50
C SER A 172 -5.11 -7.08 8.07
N ASN A 173 -3.96 -6.76 7.45
CA ASN A 173 -3.15 -5.66 7.92
C ASN A 173 -3.83 -4.32 7.62
N VAL A 174 -3.91 -3.47 8.63
CA VAL A 174 -4.46 -2.11 8.54
C VAL A 174 -3.37 -1.09 8.79
N ILE A 175 -3.31 -0.07 7.93
CA ILE A 175 -2.49 1.12 8.16
C ILE A 175 -3.38 2.31 8.52
N ILE A 176 -3.08 2.95 9.64
CA ILE A 176 -3.72 4.16 10.11
C ILE A 176 -2.77 5.31 9.81
N HIS A 177 -3.19 6.25 8.96
CA HIS A 177 -2.32 7.35 8.55
C HIS A 177 -3.00 8.71 8.65
N CYS A 178 -2.16 9.73 8.84
CA CYS A 178 -2.54 11.11 8.60
C CYS A 178 -1.46 11.79 7.75
N ARG A 179 -1.35 13.12 7.78
CA ARG A 179 -0.36 13.84 6.97
C ARG A 179 1.09 13.57 7.38
N GLU A 180 1.38 13.58 8.68
CA GLU A 180 2.72 13.36 9.23
C GLU A 180 2.87 12.08 10.04
N GLY A 181 1.76 11.41 10.38
CA GLY A 181 1.79 10.21 11.23
C GLY A 181 2.08 10.50 12.72
N ARG A 182 1.78 11.71 13.21
CA ARG A 182 2.24 12.18 14.54
C ARG A 182 1.14 12.53 15.55
N SER A 183 -0.05 12.94 15.08
CA SER A 183 -1.11 13.51 15.94
C SER A 183 -2.44 12.79 15.74
N ARG A 184 -3.15 13.06 14.62
CA ARG A 184 -4.48 12.48 14.30
C ARG A 184 -4.49 10.95 14.28
N SER A 185 -3.63 10.33 13.45
CA SER A 185 -3.56 8.87 13.34
C SER A 185 -3.10 8.21 14.64
N VAL A 186 -2.15 8.82 15.35
CA VAL A 186 -1.71 8.34 16.66
C VAL A 186 -2.86 8.38 17.67
N SER A 187 -3.67 9.44 17.67
CA SER A 187 -4.78 9.57 18.61
C SER A 187 -5.83 8.48 18.41
N LEU A 188 -6.20 8.15 17.15
CA LEU A 188 -7.10 7.02 16.88
C LEU A 188 -6.49 5.67 17.26
N LEU A 189 -5.21 5.46 16.99
CA LEU A 189 -4.48 4.26 17.38
C LEU A 189 -4.48 4.08 18.92
N ILE A 190 -4.28 5.17 19.66
CA ILE A 190 -4.33 5.14 21.12
C ILE A 190 -5.75 4.80 21.61
N ALA A 191 -6.77 5.45 21.06
CA ALA A 191 -8.16 5.15 21.40
C ALA A 191 -8.51 3.67 21.14
N TYR A 192 -8.00 3.10 20.05
CA TYR A 192 -8.11 1.67 19.73
C TYR A 192 -7.44 0.80 20.79
N ALA A 193 -6.18 1.05 21.14
CA ALA A 193 -5.48 0.24 22.12
C ALA A 193 -6.15 0.29 23.50
N MET A 194 -6.62 1.48 23.92
CA MET A 194 -7.33 1.61 25.19
C MET A 194 -8.65 0.83 25.18
N ASN A 195 -9.44 0.94 24.12
CA ASN A 195 -10.74 0.30 24.03
C ASN A 195 -10.64 -1.23 23.86
N LYS A 196 -9.81 -1.69 22.91
CA LYS A 196 -9.79 -3.08 22.45
C LYS A 196 -8.73 -3.94 23.12
N LEU A 197 -7.59 -3.35 23.49
CA LEU A 197 -6.48 -4.07 24.13
C LEU A 197 -6.46 -3.85 25.64
N GLY A 198 -7.24 -2.91 26.16
CA GLY A 198 -7.30 -2.61 27.59
C GLY A 198 -6.10 -1.81 28.12
N TRP A 199 -5.22 -1.33 27.24
CA TRP A 199 -4.03 -0.57 27.64
C TRP A 199 -4.42 0.80 28.22
N SER A 200 -3.59 1.34 29.11
CA SER A 200 -3.77 2.73 29.56
C SER A 200 -3.29 3.72 28.50
N LEU A 201 -3.76 4.97 28.59
CA LEU A 201 -3.30 6.08 27.76
C LEU A 201 -1.78 6.21 27.86
N LYS A 202 -1.23 6.24 29.08
CA LYS A 202 0.20 6.38 29.33
C LYS A 202 0.99 5.23 28.70
N GLN A 203 0.59 3.99 28.98
CA GLN A 203 1.28 2.80 28.46
C GLN A 203 1.28 2.81 26.92
N THR A 204 0.14 3.12 26.31
CA THR A 204 0.03 3.16 24.85
C THR A 204 0.86 4.28 24.25
N PHE A 205 0.78 5.48 24.83
CA PHE A 205 1.56 6.62 24.36
C PHE A 205 3.05 6.36 24.43
N ASP A 206 3.55 5.85 25.57
CA ASP A 206 4.97 5.54 25.77
C ASP A 206 5.47 4.47 24.77
N HIS A 207 4.65 3.45 24.50
CA HIS A 207 4.93 2.41 23.51
C HIS A 207 5.06 2.99 22.09
N VAL A 208 4.08 3.79 21.66
CA VAL A 208 4.10 4.43 20.34
C VAL A 208 5.26 5.43 20.23
N GLN A 209 5.52 6.22 21.28
CA GLN A 209 6.61 7.18 21.33
C GLN A 209 7.97 6.47 21.17
N THR A 210 8.16 5.33 21.82
CA THR A 210 9.37 4.51 21.72
C THR A 210 9.57 3.96 20.31
N LEU A 211 8.54 3.33 19.73
CA LEU A 211 8.61 2.75 18.38
C LEU A 211 8.77 3.80 17.27
N THR A 212 8.34 5.04 17.52
CA THR A 212 8.43 6.15 16.57
C THR A 212 9.65 7.03 16.78
N ASN A 213 10.67 6.59 17.54
CA ASN A 213 11.89 7.36 17.82
C ASN A 213 11.60 8.78 18.31
N ASN A 214 10.63 8.91 19.21
CA ASN A 214 10.17 10.17 19.78
C ASN A 214 9.54 11.17 18.79
N HIS A 215 9.06 10.73 17.63
CA HIS A 215 8.45 11.63 16.64
C HIS A 215 6.96 11.93 16.85
N THR A 216 6.29 11.18 17.73
CA THR A 216 4.89 11.41 18.08
C THR A 216 4.70 12.78 18.73
N ARG A 217 3.68 13.52 18.29
CA ARG A 217 3.39 14.89 18.73
C ARG A 217 1.90 15.20 18.61
N ILE A 218 1.11 14.59 19.48
CA ILE A 218 -0.34 14.83 19.59
C ILE A 218 -0.58 16.27 20.08
N ASN A 219 -1.54 16.97 19.48
CA ASN A 219 -1.94 18.30 19.95
C ASN A 219 -2.65 18.22 21.32
N ASP A 220 -2.66 19.32 22.08
CA ASP A 220 -3.13 19.29 23.46
C ASP A 220 -4.65 19.10 23.59
N GLY A 221 -5.42 19.53 22.59
CA GLY A 221 -6.86 19.27 22.52
C GLY A 221 -7.17 17.78 22.40
N PHE A 222 -6.41 17.05 21.58
CA PHE A 222 -6.55 15.60 21.43
C PHE A 222 -6.04 14.85 22.66
N LYS A 223 -4.94 15.29 23.29
CA LYS A 223 -4.48 14.70 24.56
C LYS A 223 -5.57 14.78 25.63
N ARG A 224 -6.20 15.94 25.78
CA ARG A 224 -7.32 16.13 26.73
C ARG A 224 -8.48 15.17 26.42
N GLN A 225 -8.88 15.07 25.16
CA GLN A 225 -9.95 14.18 24.73
C GLN A 225 -9.61 12.69 24.94
N LEU A 226 -8.34 12.30 24.79
CA LEU A 226 -7.88 10.93 25.12
C LEU A 226 -7.94 10.64 26.62
N MET A 227 -7.59 11.61 27.48
CA MET A 227 -7.72 11.46 28.94
C MET A 227 -9.19 11.33 29.34
N GLU A 228 -10.08 12.16 28.78
CA GLU A 228 -11.53 12.04 28.99
C GLU A 228 -12.04 10.66 28.59
N TYR A 229 -11.62 10.17 27.41
CA TYR A 229 -12.02 8.86 26.92
C TYR A 229 -11.51 7.71 27.79
N GLU A 230 -10.29 7.80 28.33
CA GLU A 230 -9.78 6.80 29.29
C GLU A 230 -10.67 6.73 30.55
N ILE A 231 -11.09 7.87 31.09
CA ILE A 231 -11.99 7.95 32.24
C ILE A 231 -13.35 7.31 31.90
N GLU A 232 -13.92 7.63 30.73
CA GLU A 232 -15.18 7.05 30.25
C GLU A 232 -15.10 5.52 30.15
N LEU A 233 -14.00 4.97 29.63
CA LEU A 233 -13.77 3.53 29.56
C LEU A 233 -13.65 2.89 30.95
N MET A 234 -12.94 3.54 31.88
CA MET A 234 -12.82 3.06 33.26
C MET A 234 -14.18 3.01 33.98
N MET A 235 -15.00 4.06 33.82
CA MET A 235 -16.35 4.11 34.39
C MET A 235 -17.25 3.02 33.80
N SER A 236 -17.19 2.84 32.47
CA SER A 236 -17.96 1.81 31.77
C SER A 236 -17.60 0.40 32.24
N ARG A 237 -16.30 0.09 32.37
CA ARG A 237 -15.83 -1.20 32.88
C ARG A 237 -16.26 -1.48 34.31
N ARG A 238 -16.24 -0.46 35.18
CA ARG A 238 -16.72 -0.57 36.57
C ARG A 238 -18.22 -0.82 36.64
N ALA A 239 -19.00 -0.13 35.80
CA ALA A 239 -20.44 -0.34 35.74
C ALA A 239 -20.78 -1.78 35.34
N VAL A 240 -20.11 -2.33 34.33
CA VAL A 240 -20.28 -3.73 33.90
C VAL A 240 -19.90 -4.70 35.01
N ALA A 241 -18.74 -4.51 35.64
CA ALA A 241 -18.28 -5.38 36.74
C ALA A 241 -19.24 -5.37 37.94
N ASN A 242 -19.87 -4.22 38.24
CA ASN A 242 -20.88 -4.14 39.29
C ASN A 242 -22.18 -4.88 38.91
N VAL A 243 -22.59 -4.85 37.64
CA VAL A 243 -23.77 -5.59 37.17
C VAL A 243 -23.53 -7.10 37.22
N GLU A 244 -22.39 -7.58 36.73
CA GLU A 244 -22.01 -8.99 36.81
C GLU A 244 -21.81 -9.45 38.26
N GLY A 245 -21.24 -8.58 39.11
CA GLY A 245 -21.10 -8.83 40.54
C GLY A 245 -22.45 -9.00 41.26
N VAL A 246 -23.48 -8.25 40.88
CA VAL A 246 -24.84 -8.35 41.44
C VAL A 246 -25.61 -9.55 40.88
N ALA A 247 -25.44 -9.88 39.59
CA ALA A 247 -26.09 -11.04 38.97
C ALA A 247 -25.66 -12.40 39.57
N ASN A 248 -24.50 -12.46 40.24
CA ASN A 248 -23.97 -13.68 40.87
C ASN A 248 -24.36 -13.84 42.36
N ILE A 249 -25.17 -12.93 42.94
CA ILE A 249 -25.54 -12.96 44.38
C ILE A 249 -26.91 -13.65 44.60
N ASP A 250 -27.64 -14.06 43.56
CA ASP A 250 -29.05 -14.48 43.70
C ASP A 250 -29.32 -15.99 43.48
N GLU A 251 -28.31 -16.87 43.55
CA GLU A 251 -28.52 -18.33 43.37
C GLU A 251 -28.00 -19.26 44.48
N THR A 252 -27.47 -18.74 45.61
CA THR A 252 -26.91 -19.62 46.67
C THR A 252 -27.43 -19.43 48.09
N GLU A 253 -28.41 -18.57 48.34
CA GLU A 253 -29.07 -18.44 49.67
C GLU A 253 -30.57 -18.78 49.63
N VAL A 254 -30.94 -19.93 49.08
CA VAL A 254 -32.22 -20.60 49.44
C VAL A 254 -32.03 -22.11 49.46
N LEU A 255 -31.37 -22.65 50.48
CA LEU A 255 -31.59 -24.01 51.01
C LEU A 255 -31.30 -24.06 52.52
#